data_AF-I0I5M1-F1
#
_entry.id   AF-I0I5M1-F1
#
_cell.length_a   1.000
_cell.length_b   1.000
_cell.length_c   1.000
_cell.angle_alpha   90.00
_cell.angle_beta   90.00
_cell.angle_gamma   90.00
#
_symmetry.space_group_name_H-M   'P 1'
#
loop_
_entity.id
_entity.type
_entity.pdbx_description
1 polymer ?
#
loop_
_entity_poly.entity_id
_entity_poly.type
_entity_poly.pdbx_seq_one_letter_code
_entity_poly.pdbx_strand_id
1 'polypeptide(L)'
;MAVKRFLLLASLALLAAFLLTGCSARPGAGETAAAAADAALALDLPALTIDIDADGVPSIAGAPLSSFASLAPGLADFRLGSDLVTQLMEANIQHIQIATVPDGLRILVNGAALPSLRWDEERLANLSDLVDLLGPAVPSVVKAALPLISDVGVGVTLRFPLAQGADVIPLQAEGAATAPAAREAVLAQIGKAPVIRIPVVYDMEGNYTVQGITDAEWQALTGAPFGQLKLDAELVKNAVAAGVRTATVRTDAEGIHIALNDKELPVLGWGEGELLNLVKLAADAGMLQGAGMDADALVGLLEALLPVIEVSDVSIHVTFPAQ
;
A
#
# COMPACT_ATOMS: atom_id res chain seq x y z
N MET A 1 46.51 -14.97 21.10
CA MET A 1 45.08 -15.34 21.00
C MET A 1 44.12 -14.32 21.63
N ALA A 2 44.46 -13.68 22.75
CA ALA A 2 43.60 -12.69 23.41
C ALA A 2 43.28 -11.45 22.54
N VAL A 3 44.25 -10.91 21.80
CA VAL A 3 44.08 -9.71 20.95
C VAL A 3 43.10 -9.95 19.79
N LYS A 4 43.13 -11.13 19.15
CA LYS A 4 42.18 -11.47 18.08
C LYS A 4 40.75 -11.63 18.61
N ARG A 5 40.57 -12.24 19.79
CA ARG A 5 39.26 -12.37 20.44
C ARG A 5 38.72 -11.02 20.90
N PHE A 6 39.59 -10.14 21.41
CA PHE A 6 39.21 -8.78 21.78
C PHE A 6 38.80 -7.93 20.57
N LEU A 7 39.55 -7.99 19.46
CA LEU A 7 39.20 -7.29 18.22
C LEU A 7 37.87 -7.80 17.63
N LEU A 8 37.62 -9.11 17.70
CA LEU A 8 36.37 -9.72 17.22
C LEU A 8 35.17 -9.33 18.10
N LEU A 9 35.36 -9.30 19.43
CA LEU A 9 34.33 -8.82 20.36
C LEU A 9 34.09 -7.31 20.25
N ALA A 10 35.13 -6.51 20.04
CA ALA A 10 35.00 -5.07 19.84
C ALA A 10 34.30 -4.73 18.52
N SER A 11 34.60 -5.46 17.43
CA SER A 11 33.89 -5.30 16.16
C SER A 11 32.45 -5.79 16.22
N LEU A 12 32.16 -6.87 16.97
CA LEU A 12 30.79 -7.32 17.20
C LEU A 12 30.00 -6.34 18.07
N ALA A 13 30.63 -5.74 19.09
CA ALA A 13 30.01 -4.70 19.92
C ALA A 13 29.78 -3.40 19.13
N LEU A 14 30.69 -3.04 18.23
CA LEU A 14 30.53 -1.89 17.34
C LEU A 14 29.40 -2.12 16.33
N LEU A 15 29.32 -3.33 15.75
CA LEU A 15 28.22 -3.73 14.88
C LEU A 15 26.89 -3.70 15.64
N ALA A 16 26.84 -4.24 16.86
CA ALA A 16 25.66 -4.19 17.71
C ALA A 16 25.25 -2.75 18.08
N ALA A 17 26.21 -1.87 18.39
CA ALA A 17 25.95 -0.46 18.64
C ALA A 17 25.42 0.27 17.39
N PHE A 18 25.97 -0.03 16.21
CA PHE A 18 25.51 0.53 14.94
C PHE A 18 24.10 0.05 14.57
N LEU A 19 23.79 -1.23 14.85
CA LEU A 19 22.45 -1.80 14.72
C LEU A 19 21.45 -1.15 15.68
N LEU A 20 21.88 -0.63 16.84
CA LEU A 20 20.99 0.03 17.80
C LEU A 20 20.69 1.50 17.44
N THR A 21 21.58 2.19 16.73
CA THR A 21 21.38 3.62 16.39
C THR A 21 20.78 3.83 15.00
N GLY A 22 20.99 2.89 14.08
CA GLY A 22 20.49 2.96 12.71
C GLY A 22 19.22 2.17 12.45
N CYS A 23 18.75 1.37 13.41
CA CYS A 23 17.56 0.54 13.23
C CYS A 23 16.47 0.84 14.26
N SER A 24 15.23 0.52 13.91
CA SER A 24 14.05 0.64 14.75
C SER A 24 13.20 -0.63 14.70
N ALA A 25 12.22 -0.73 15.59
CA ALA A 25 11.22 -1.80 15.53
C ALA A 25 10.48 -1.73 14.18
N ARG A 26 10.35 -2.89 13.52
CA ARG A 26 9.61 -3.03 12.26
C ARG A 26 8.18 -3.53 12.54
N PRO A 27 7.15 -3.01 11.87
CA PRO A 27 5.85 -3.67 11.81
C PRO A 27 6.01 -5.14 11.34
N GLY A 28 5.42 -6.08 12.07
CA GLY A 28 5.53 -7.51 11.78
C GLY A 28 6.94 -8.11 11.91
N ALA A 29 7.79 -7.55 12.78
CA ALA A 29 9.07 -8.16 13.14
C ALA A 29 8.86 -9.54 13.77
N GLY A 30 9.59 -10.55 13.29
CA GLY A 30 9.48 -11.94 13.74
C GLY A 30 8.53 -12.79 12.90
N GLU A 31 7.62 -12.20 12.11
CA GLU A 31 6.64 -12.94 11.30
C GLU A 31 7.31 -13.73 10.18
N THR A 32 8.31 -13.16 9.50
CA THR A 32 9.08 -13.87 8.46
C THR A 32 9.88 -15.02 9.04
N ALA A 33 10.55 -14.80 10.18
CA ALA A 33 11.27 -15.87 10.85
C ALA A 33 10.33 -17.02 11.30
N ALA A 34 9.11 -16.68 11.73
CA ALA A 34 8.12 -17.67 12.16
C ALA A 34 7.49 -18.44 10.98
N ALA A 35 7.19 -17.76 9.88
CA ALA A 35 6.59 -18.36 8.68
C ALA A 35 7.56 -19.32 7.96
N ALA A 36 8.86 -19.08 8.10
CA ALA A 36 9.91 -19.78 7.39
C ALA A 36 10.46 -21.01 8.14
N ALA A 37 9.66 -21.65 9.00
CA ALA A 37 10.08 -22.74 9.89
C ALA A 37 10.83 -23.90 9.16
N ASP A 38 10.56 -24.11 7.88
CA ASP A 38 11.20 -25.12 7.02
C ASP A 38 11.91 -24.54 5.77
N ALA A 39 12.03 -23.21 5.64
CA ALA A 39 12.58 -22.58 4.45
C ALA A 39 14.13 -22.58 4.44
N ALA A 40 14.72 -22.68 3.25
CA ALA A 40 16.17 -22.62 3.06
C ALA A 40 16.76 -21.22 3.33
N LEU A 41 15.94 -20.18 3.24
CA LEU A 41 16.30 -18.80 3.53
C LEU A 41 15.14 -18.11 4.22
N ALA A 42 15.40 -17.55 5.40
CA ALA A 42 14.51 -16.68 6.14
C ALA A 42 15.32 -15.48 6.61
N LEU A 43 15.04 -14.30 6.07
CA LEU A 43 15.74 -13.10 6.48
C LEU A 43 14.76 -12.14 7.14
N ASP A 44 14.88 -11.98 8.45
CA ASP A 44 14.01 -11.10 9.23
C ASP A 44 14.83 -9.99 9.88
N LEU A 45 14.86 -8.82 9.24
CA LEU A 45 15.70 -7.69 9.63
C LEU A 45 14.90 -6.58 10.32
N PRO A 46 15.49 -5.90 11.32
CA PRO A 46 14.88 -4.71 11.89
C PRO A 46 14.75 -3.60 10.84
N ALA A 47 13.89 -2.62 11.08
CA ALA A 47 13.69 -1.52 10.14
C ALA A 47 14.92 -0.61 10.12
N LEU A 48 15.37 -0.20 8.93
CA LEU A 48 16.40 0.82 8.77
C LEU A 48 15.79 2.21 8.99
N THR A 49 16.32 2.98 9.93
CA THR A 49 15.85 4.33 10.21
C THR A 49 16.57 5.33 9.31
N ILE A 50 15.81 6.09 8.53
CA ILE A 50 16.28 7.17 7.67
C ILE A 50 15.72 8.48 8.23
N ASP A 51 16.60 9.32 8.76
CA ASP A 51 16.24 10.65 9.25
C ASP A 51 16.26 11.64 8.06
N ILE A 52 15.12 12.28 7.81
CA ILE A 52 14.94 13.33 6.81
C ILE A 52 15.03 14.68 7.53
N ASP A 53 15.92 15.57 7.08
CA ASP A 53 15.97 16.94 7.60
C ASP A 53 14.97 17.88 6.92
N ALA A 54 14.91 19.14 7.37
CA ALA A 54 13.99 20.15 6.84
C ALA A 54 14.23 20.49 5.36
N ASP A 55 15.44 20.26 4.86
CA ASP A 55 15.81 20.45 3.45
C ASP A 55 15.53 19.19 2.61
N GLY A 56 14.98 18.13 3.24
CA GLY A 56 14.67 16.85 2.60
C GLY A 56 15.89 15.97 2.33
N VAL A 57 17.00 16.23 3.02
CA VAL A 57 18.22 15.45 2.90
C VAL A 57 18.16 14.25 3.86
N PRO A 58 18.28 13.02 3.33
CA PRO A 58 18.23 11.81 4.14
C PRO A 58 19.59 11.46 4.76
N SER A 59 19.55 10.93 5.98
CA SER A 59 20.70 10.39 6.70
C SER A 59 20.36 9.10 7.45
N ILE A 60 21.37 8.26 7.68
CA ILE A 60 21.26 7.05 8.50
C ILE A 60 22.28 7.18 9.62
N ALA A 61 21.83 7.15 10.88
CA ALA A 61 22.68 7.31 12.05
C ALA A 61 23.60 8.56 11.95
N GLY A 62 23.10 9.64 11.36
CA GLY A 62 23.82 10.90 11.15
C GLY A 62 24.77 10.94 9.94
N ALA A 63 24.96 9.83 9.22
CA ALA A 63 25.72 9.83 7.97
C ALA A 63 24.79 10.10 6.77
N PRO A 64 25.16 10.99 5.82
CA PRO A 64 24.34 11.24 4.63
C PRO A 64 24.07 9.95 3.85
N LEU A 65 22.84 9.75 3.38
CA LEU A 65 22.45 8.55 2.64
C LEU A 65 23.32 8.31 1.38
N SER A 66 23.79 9.40 0.76
CA SER A 66 24.70 9.36 -0.39
C SER A 66 26.03 8.65 -0.09
N SER A 67 26.44 8.56 1.18
CA SER A 67 27.61 7.79 1.60
C SER A 67 27.43 6.27 1.38
N PHE A 68 26.19 5.82 1.20
CA PHE A 68 25.81 4.42 0.97
C PHE A 68 25.47 4.12 -0.49
N ALA A 69 25.76 5.03 -1.42
CA ALA A 69 25.47 4.89 -2.85
C ALA A 69 26.04 3.61 -3.49
N SER A 70 27.09 3.03 -2.93
CA SER A 70 27.66 1.76 -3.37
C SER A 70 26.74 0.56 -3.15
N LEU A 71 25.78 0.65 -2.22
CA LEU A 71 24.82 -0.41 -1.92
C LEU A 71 23.67 -0.43 -2.93
N ALA A 72 23.23 0.74 -3.39
CA ALA A 72 22.22 0.88 -4.43
C ALA A 72 22.38 2.23 -5.14
N PRO A 73 22.51 2.24 -6.48
CA PRO A 73 22.74 3.47 -7.25
C PRO A 73 21.71 4.58 -7.01
N GLY A 74 20.45 4.22 -6.75
CA GLY A 74 19.38 5.20 -6.50
C GLY A 74 19.46 5.95 -5.16
N LEU A 75 20.32 5.52 -4.22
CA LEU A 75 20.45 6.15 -2.90
C LEU A 75 21.25 7.46 -2.94
N ALA A 76 22.12 7.65 -3.94
CA ALA A 76 22.94 8.85 -4.06
C ALA A 76 22.10 10.12 -4.25
N ASP A 77 21.04 9.99 -5.05
CA ASP A 77 20.20 11.10 -5.50
C ASP A 77 18.86 11.15 -4.77
N PHE A 78 18.57 10.18 -3.89
CA PHE A 78 17.33 10.16 -3.12
C PHE A 78 17.27 11.37 -2.19
N ARG A 79 16.26 12.20 -2.39
CA ARG A 79 15.90 13.36 -1.57
C ARG A 79 14.40 13.58 -1.64
N LEU A 80 13.83 14.10 -0.57
CA LEU A 80 12.46 14.60 -0.59
C LEU A 80 12.49 16.10 -0.90
N GLY A 81 11.48 16.59 -1.63
CA GLY A 81 11.36 18.03 -1.83
C GLY A 81 11.09 18.73 -0.50
N SER A 82 11.73 19.87 -0.24
CA SER A 82 11.51 20.67 0.98
C SER A 82 10.03 21.04 1.17
N ASP A 83 9.31 21.29 0.08
CA ASP A 83 7.87 21.58 0.11
C ASP A 83 7.07 20.37 0.62
N LEU A 84 7.45 19.16 0.22
CA LEU A 84 6.83 17.94 0.73
C LEU A 84 7.17 17.73 2.21
N VAL A 85 8.42 17.94 2.61
CA VAL A 85 8.79 17.85 4.04
C VAL A 85 8.00 18.84 4.88
N THR A 86 7.84 20.07 4.39
CA THR A 86 7.02 21.10 5.05
C THR A 86 5.58 20.64 5.17
N GLN A 87 4.97 20.12 4.10
CA GLN A 87 3.60 19.59 4.13
C GLN A 87 3.45 18.43 5.13
N LEU A 88 4.42 17.50 5.16
CA LEU A 88 4.42 16.39 6.11
C LEU A 88 4.52 16.90 7.57
N MET A 89 5.36 17.91 7.82
CA MET A 89 5.47 18.55 9.13
C MET A 89 4.18 19.29 9.52
N GLU A 90 3.57 20.03 8.60
CA GLU A 90 2.29 20.73 8.84
C GLU A 90 1.16 19.74 9.15
N ALA A 91 1.17 18.56 8.52
CA ALA A 91 0.30 17.43 8.82
C ALA A 91 0.69 16.66 10.12
N ASN A 92 1.70 17.14 10.86
CA ASN A 92 2.27 16.49 12.04
C ASN A 92 2.71 15.04 11.79
N ILE A 93 3.15 14.71 10.57
CA ILE A 93 3.72 13.40 10.23
C ILE A 93 5.17 13.37 10.70
N GLN A 94 5.43 12.56 11.73
CA GLN A 94 6.75 12.41 12.34
C GLN A 94 7.47 11.17 11.84
N HIS A 95 6.73 10.13 11.45
CA HIS A 95 7.33 8.93 10.88
C HIS A 95 6.41 8.16 9.94
N ILE A 96 7.02 7.57 8.92
CA ILE A 96 6.40 6.62 7.99
C ILE A 96 7.20 5.33 8.07
N GLN A 97 6.53 4.21 8.36
CA GLN A 97 7.14 2.89 8.36
C GLN A 97 6.60 2.10 7.19
N ILE A 98 7.49 1.49 6.43
CA ILE A 98 7.16 0.60 5.32
C ILE A 98 7.90 -0.71 5.57
N ALA A 99 7.19 -1.82 5.60
CA ALA A 99 7.76 -3.12 5.89
C ALA A 99 7.18 -4.20 4.98
N THR A 100 8.04 -5.07 4.47
CA THR A 100 7.61 -6.36 3.93
C THR A 100 7.45 -7.35 5.07
N VAL A 101 6.37 -8.13 4.98
CA VAL A 101 6.03 -9.29 5.81
C VAL A 101 5.67 -10.43 4.85
N PRO A 102 5.63 -11.70 5.31
CA PRO A 102 5.47 -12.84 4.40
C PRO A 102 4.24 -12.77 3.50
N ASP A 103 3.15 -12.23 4.04
CA ASP A 103 1.85 -12.12 3.40
C ASP A 103 1.55 -10.70 2.87
N GLY A 104 2.51 -9.77 2.87
CA GLY A 104 2.20 -8.41 2.48
C GLY A 104 3.25 -7.32 2.66
N LEU A 105 2.86 -6.11 2.28
CA LEU A 105 3.56 -4.87 2.52
C LEU A 105 2.69 -4.00 3.43
N ARG A 106 3.19 -3.70 4.62
CA ARG A 106 2.53 -2.88 5.63
C ARG A 106 3.08 -1.46 5.59
N ILE A 107 2.18 -0.50 5.69
CA ILE A 107 2.49 0.93 5.76
C ILE A 107 1.86 1.49 7.03
N LEU A 108 2.67 2.12 7.87
CA LEU A 108 2.18 2.86 9.03
C LEU A 108 2.61 4.33 8.91
N VAL A 109 1.73 5.25 9.29
CA VAL A 109 2.05 6.67 9.44
C VAL A 109 1.71 7.06 10.86
N ASN A 110 2.67 7.62 11.58
CA ASN A 110 2.50 7.96 13.01
C ASN A 110 1.99 6.77 13.85
N GLY A 111 2.36 5.55 13.46
CA GLY A 111 1.97 4.31 14.13
C GLY A 111 0.59 3.77 13.74
N ALA A 112 -0.21 4.54 13.00
CA ALA A 112 -1.51 4.10 12.48
C ALA A 112 -1.31 3.33 11.16
N ALA A 113 -1.90 2.14 11.06
CA ALA A 113 -1.86 1.34 9.84
C ALA A 113 -2.68 1.99 8.71
N LEU A 114 -2.10 2.05 7.52
CA LEU A 114 -2.74 2.42 6.26
C LEU A 114 -3.04 1.18 5.42
N PRO A 115 -3.85 1.31 4.34
CA PRO A 115 -4.16 0.18 3.47
C PRO A 115 -2.90 -0.54 3.01
N SER A 116 -2.87 -1.84 3.28
CA SER A 116 -1.72 -2.71 3.05
C SER A 116 -1.83 -3.44 1.72
N LEU A 117 -0.71 -3.82 1.09
CA LEU A 117 -0.74 -4.76 -0.02
C LEU A 117 -0.62 -6.17 0.58
N ARG A 118 -1.55 -7.07 0.26
CA ARG A 118 -1.58 -8.43 0.82
C ARG A 118 -1.48 -9.46 -0.31
N TRP A 119 -0.75 -10.53 -0.08
CA TRP A 119 -0.53 -11.57 -1.07
C TRP A 119 -0.38 -12.95 -0.42
N ASP A 120 -0.62 -13.96 -1.22
CA ASP A 120 -0.26 -15.35 -0.97
C ASP A 120 0.57 -15.86 -2.16
N GLU A 121 0.95 -17.13 -2.14
CA GLU A 121 1.74 -17.76 -3.20
C GLU A 121 1.05 -17.68 -4.58
N GLU A 122 -0.27 -17.89 -4.63
CA GLU A 122 -1.04 -17.86 -5.88
C GLU A 122 -1.10 -16.44 -6.46
N ARG A 123 -1.36 -15.44 -5.63
CA ARG A 123 -1.41 -14.02 -6.04
C ARG A 123 -0.05 -13.50 -6.47
N LEU A 124 1.04 -13.93 -5.82
CA LEU A 124 2.40 -13.60 -6.27
C LEU A 124 2.74 -14.27 -7.61
N ALA A 125 2.32 -15.52 -7.82
CA ALA A 125 2.47 -16.19 -9.10
C ALA A 125 1.69 -15.46 -10.21
N ASN A 126 0.44 -15.05 -9.94
CA ASN A 126 -0.37 -14.26 -10.87
C ASN A 126 0.26 -12.89 -11.17
N LEU A 127 0.85 -12.23 -10.18
CA LEU A 127 1.59 -10.99 -10.39
C LEU A 127 2.85 -11.22 -11.26
N SER A 128 3.54 -12.34 -11.07
CA SER A 128 4.69 -12.70 -11.92
C SER A 128 4.26 -12.90 -13.37
N ASP A 129 3.17 -13.63 -13.61
CA ASP A 129 2.60 -13.81 -14.95
C ASP A 129 2.24 -12.48 -15.60
N LEU A 130 1.67 -11.54 -14.84
CA LEU A 130 1.36 -10.19 -15.31
C LEU A 130 2.63 -9.40 -15.66
N VAL A 131 3.66 -9.47 -14.82
CA VAL A 131 4.94 -8.81 -15.05
C VAL A 131 5.63 -9.33 -16.33
N ASP A 132 5.47 -10.61 -16.63
CA ASP A 132 5.95 -11.21 -17.87
C ASP A 132 5.11 -10.79 -19.07
N LEU A 133 3.78 -10.71 -18.90
CA LEU A 133 2.85 -10.22 -19.93
C LEU A 133 3.16 -8.77 -20.35
N LEU A 134 3.45 -7.91 -19.39
CA LEU A 134 3.84 -6.50 -19.62
C LEU A 134 5.25 -6.36 -20.20
N GLY A 135 6.05 -7.43 -20.17
CA GLY A 135 7.30 -7.53 -20.88
C GLY A 135 8.40 -6.59 -20.36
N PRO A 136 9.20 -5.96 -21.23
CA PRO A 136 10.37 -5.18 -20.85
C PRO A 136 10.04 -3.81 -20.25
N ALA A 137 8.77 -3.40 -20.25
CA ALA A 137 8.34 -2.14 -19.64
C ALA A 137 8.42 -2.18 -18.10
N VAL A 138 8.40 -3.38 -17.50
CA VAL A 138 8.54 -3.53 -16.05
C VAL A 138 10.01 -3.39 -15.63
N PRO A 139 10.34 -2.54 -14.64
CA PRO A 139 11.70 -2.39 -14.15
C PRO A 139 12.31 -3.73 -13.72
N SER A 140 13.56 -4.00 -14.13
CA SER A 140 14.25 -5.27 -13.84
C SER A 140 14.40 -5.57 -12.35
N VAL A 141 14.50 -4.54 -11.51
CA VAL A 141 14.54 -4.66 -10.05
C VAL A 141 13.27 -5.29 -9.49
N VAL A 142 12.10 -4.99 -10.07
CA VAL A 142 10.82 -5.59 -9.64
C VAL A 142 10.81 -7.08 -9.97
N LYS A 143 11.26 -7.46 -11.17
CA LYS A 143 11.38 -8.87 -11.58
C LYS A 143 12.32 -9.66 -10.67
N ALA A 144 13.43 -9.05 -10.25
CA ALA A 144 14.42 -9.68 -9.38
C ALA A 144 13.95 -9.80 -7.92
N ALA A 145 13.13 -8.85 -7.45
CA ALA A 145 12.68 -8.81 -6.06
C ALA A 145 11.46 -9.70 -5.79
N LEU A 146 10.57 -9.88 -6.78
CA LEU A 146 9.31 -10.57 -6.59
C LEU A 146 9.44 -12.00 -5.99
N PRO A 147 10.40 -12.84 -6.42
CA PRO A 147 10.56 -14.19 -5.84
C PRO A 147 11.07 -14.21 -4.39
N LEU A 148 11.55 -13.09 -3.87
CA LEU A 148 12.15 -12.98 -2.53
C LEU A 148 11.23 -12.28 -1.53
N ILE A 149 10.13 -11.69 -1.99
CA ILE A 149 9.35 -10.72 -1.20
C ILE A 149 8.64 -11.34 0.01
N SER A 150 8.32 -12.64 -0.06
CA SER A 150 7.73 -13.41 1.05
C SER A 150 8.77 -13.90 2.06
N ASP A 151 10.01 -14.10 1.63
CA ASP A 151 11.07 -14.75 2.43
C ASP A 151 11.99 -13.72 3.13
N VAL A 152 11.85 -12.46 2.76
CA VAL A 152 12.65 -11.34 3.24
C VAL A 152 11.76 -10.31 3.92
N GLY A 153 11.76 -10.34 5.26
CA GLY A 153 11.24 -9.28 6.09
C GLY A 153 12.28 -8.16 6.19
N VAL A 154 11.99 -7.03 5.54
CA VAL A 154 12.79 -5.81 5.63
C VAL A 154 11.86 -4.62 5.82
N GLY A 155 12.35 -3.56 6.44
CA GLY A 155 11.59 -2.34 6.55
C GLY A 155 12.45 -1.09 6.59
N VAL A 156 11.81 0.03 6.31
CA VAL A 156 12.37 1.36 6.45
C VAL A 156 11.45 2.18 7.34
N THR A 157 12.06 2.97 8.22
CA THR A 157 11.37 3.98 9.03
C THR A 157 11.90 5.33 8.58
N LEU A 158 11.10 6.09 7.85
CA LEU A 158 11.39 7.50 7.55
C LEU A 158 10.99 8.33 8.77
N ARG A 159 11.89 9.16 9.28
CA ARG A 159 11.63 10.10 10.37
C ARG A 159 11.75 11.53 9.86
N PHE A 160 10.78 12.36 10.22
CA PHE A 160 10.71 13.74 9.80
C PHE A 160 10.96 14.69 10.98
N PRO A 161 11.33 15.95 10.74
CA PRO A 161 11.48 16.92 11.80
C PRO A 161 10.14 17.16 12.52
N LEU A 162 10.19 17.44 13.82
CA LEU A 162 8.99 17.77 14.58
C LEU A 162 8.45 19.15 14.18
N ALA A 163 7.13 19.25 14.03
CA ALA A 163 6.45 20.52 13.96
C ALA A 163 6.65 21.31 15.28
N GLN A 164 6.61 22.64 15.19
CA GLN A 164 6.82 23.49 16.35
C GLN A 164 5.73 23.24 17.42
N GLY A 165 6.15 22.82 18.61
CA GLY A 165 5.25 22.57 19.74
C GLY A 165 4.51 21.23 19.68
N ALA A 166 4.81 20.35 18.72
CA ALA A 166 4.26 19.00 18.67
C ALA A 166 4.98 18.07 19.67
N ASP A 167 4.21 17.24 20.36
CA ASP A 167 4.73 16.14 21.17
C ASP A 167 5.22 14.99 20.27
N VAL A 168 6.22 14.24 20.73
CA VAL A 168 6.75 13.07 19.99
C VAL A 168 5.69 11.97 19.93
N ILE A 169 5.37 11.51 18.71
CA ILE A 169 4.47 10.38 18.49
C ILE A 169 5.28 9.07 18.57
N PRO A 170 4.80 8.05 19.32
CA PRO A 170 5.45 6.73 19.34
C PRO A 170 5.42 6.04 17.99
N LEU A 171 6.50 5.31 17.66
CA LEU A 171 6.61 4.54 16.41
C LEU A 171 5.48 3.52 16.21
N GLN A 172 4.93 2.97 17.29
CA GLN A 172 3.80 2.03 17.25
C GLN A 172 2.63 2.66 17.99
N ALA A 173 1.48 2.80 17.32
CA ALA A 173 0.24 3.12 17.99
C ALA A 173 -0.36 1.84 18.58
N GLU A 174 -1.11 1.97 19.68
CA GLU A 174 -1.98 0.88 20.13
C GLU A 174 -3.00 0.60 19.02
N GLY A 175 -3.07 -0.66 18.56
CA GLY A 175 -3.81 -1.05 17.37
C GLY A 175 -5.28 -0.60 17.40
N ALA A 176 -5.82 -0.23 16.23
CA ALA A 176 -7.22 0.15 16.04
C ALA A 176 -8.15 -1.06 16.29
N ALA A 177 -8.44 -1.35 17.55
CA ALA A 177 -9.22 -2.51 18.00
C ALA A 177 -10.73 -2.42 17.69
N THR A 178 -11.19 -1.51 16.84
CA THR A 178 -12.62 -1.14 16.72
C THR A 178 -13.30 -1.58 15.43
N ALA A 179 -12.58 -1.94 14.37
CA ALA A 179 -13.19 -2.28 13.07
C ALA A 179 -14.01 -3.60 13.08
N PRO A 180 -13.55 -4.72 13.69
CA PRO A 180 -14.27 -6.00 13.59
C PRO A 180 -15.63 -6.00 14.30
N ALA A 181 -15.73 -5.37 15.47
CA ALA A 181 -16.96 -5.36 16.27
C ALA A 181 -18.10 -4.55 15.61
N ALA A 182 -17.77 -3.43 14.96
CA ALA A 182 -18.75 -2.62 14.23
C ALA A 182 -19.30 -3.38 13.01
N ARG A 183 -18.43 -4.10 12.29
CA ARG A 183 -18.81 -4.95 11.16
C ARG A 183 -19.74 -6.09 11.56
N GLU A 184 -19.40 -6.81 12.63
CA GLU A 184 -20.25 -7.89 13.17
C GLU A 184 -21.64 -7.38 13.57
N ALA A 185 -21.72 -6.19 14.19
CA ALA A 185 -22.98 -5.58 14.57
C ALA A 185 -23.87 -5.24 13.35
N VAL A 186 -23.27 -4.75 12.25
CA VAL A 186 -24.00 -4.49 11.00
C VAL A 186 -24.45 -5.78 10.34
N LEU A 187 -23.58 -6.79 10.25
CA LEU A 187 -23.93 -8.10 9.67
C LEU A 187 -25.07 -8.76 10.45
N ALA A 188 -25.07 -8.66 11.78
CA ALA A 188 -26.15 -9.15 12.64
C ALA A 188 -27.49 -8.43 12.40
N GLN A 189 -27.47 -7.15 12.03
CA GLN A 189 -28.67 -6.38 11.71
C GLN A 189 -29.24 -6.70 10.33
N ILE A 190 -28.39 -6.84 9.32
CA ILE A 190 -28.81 -7.07 7.92
C ILE A 190 -29.00 -8.56 7.59
N GLY A 191 -28.49 -9.46 8.44
CA GLY A 191 -28.58 -10.92 8.32
C GLY A 191 -27.70 -11.52 7.23
N LYS A 192 -27.69 -10.94 6.02
CA LYS A 192 -26.85 -11.37 4.90
C LYS A 192 -26.18 -10.17 4.22
N ALA A 193 -24.90 -10.32 3.91
CA ALA A 193 -24.12 -9.40 3.09
C ALA A 193 -24.84 -9.11 1.75
N PRO A 194 -25.09 -7.83 1.41
CA PRO A 194 -25.59 -7.48 0.08
C PRO A 194 -24.54 -7.81 -0.98
N VAL A 195 -24.99 -8.32 -2.12
CA VAL A 195 -24.12 -8.69 -3.25
C VAL A 195 -24.52 -7.86 -4.46
N ILE A 196 -23.59 -7.07 -5.00
CA ILE A 196 -23.79 -6.20 -6.15
C ILE A 196 -22.85 -6.65 -7.27
N ARG A 197 -23.38 -6.94 -8.46
CA ARG A 197 -22.61 -7.38 -9.62
C ARG A 197 -22.89 -6.47 -10.81
N ILE A 198 -21.86 -5.78 -11.28
CA ILE A 198 -21.94 -4.77 -12.33
C ILE A 198 -21.14 -5.28 -13.53
N PRO A 199 -21.79 -5.83 -14.57
CA PRO A 199 -21.09 -6.18 -15.80
C PRO A 199 -20.90 -4.95 -16.67
N VAL A 200 -19.66 -4.71 -17.08
CA VAL A 200 -19.25 -3.62 -17.96
C VAL A 200 -18.64 -4.24 -19.21
N VAL A 201 -19.09 -3.83 -20.38
CA VAL A 201 -18.52 -4.29 -21.66
C VAL A 201 -17.97 -3.10 -22.41
N TYR A 202 -16.67 -3.12 -22.71
CA TYR A 202 -16.02 -2.11 -23.55
C TYR A 202 -15.98 -2.51 -25.03
N ASP A 203 -16.03 -1.53 -25.92
CA ASP A 203 -15.70 -1.67 -27.34
C ASP A 203 -14.25 -1.25 -27.65
N MET A 204 -13.83 -1.37 -28.91
CA MET A 204 -12.46 -1.05 -29.36
C MET A 204 -12.16 0.46 -29.35
N GLU A 205 -13.20 1.28 -29.24
CA GLU A 205 -13.15 2.74 -29.17
C GLU A 205 -13.14 3.24 -27.72
N GLY A 206 -13.27 2.34 -26.74
CA GLY A 206 -13.25 2.67 -25.31
C GLY A 206 -14.60 3.14 -24.75
N ASN A 207 -15.69 3.04 -25.52
CA ASN A 207 -17.03 3.19 -24.96
C ASN A 207 -17.41 1.93 -24.19
N TYR A 208 -18.33 2.09 -23.23
CA TYR A 208 -18.82 0.97 -22.44
C TYR A 208 -20.33 0.92 -22.38
N THR A 209 -20.83 -0.27 -22.05
CA THR A 209 -22.21 -0.48 -21.64
C THR A 209 -22.27 -1.24 -20.32
N VAL A 210 -23.30 -0.95 -19.52
CA VAL A 210 -23.65 -1.73 -18.34
C VAL A 210 -25.03 -2.32 -18.57
N GLN A 211 -25.11 -3.65 -18.66
CA GLN A 211 -26.36 -4.35 -19.03
C GLN A 211 -26.98 -3.80 -20.34
N GLY A 212 -26.14 -3.41 -21.30
CA GLY A 212 -26.57 -2.83 -22.58
C GLY A 212 -26.95 -1.34 -22.54
N ILE A 213 -26.88 -0.69 -21.39
CA ILE A 213 -27.17 0.74 -21.22
C ILE A 213 -25.87 1.54 -21.35
N THR A 214 -25.89 2.59 -22.17
CA THR A 214 -24.75 3.48 -22.44
C THR A 214 -24.53 4.52 -21.34
N ASP A 215 -23.37 5.19 -21.35
CA ASP A 215 -23.06 6.27 -20.41
C ASP A 215 -24.03 7.45 -20.52
N ALA A 216 -24.47 7.79 -21.73
CA ALA A 216 -25.44 8.87 -21.96
C ALA A 216 -26.82 8.55 -21.38
N GLU A 217 -27.27 7.30 -21.49
CA GLU A 217 -28.53 6.83 -20.91
C GLU A 217 -28.45 6.79 -19.39
N TRP A 218 -27.34 6.28 -18.82
CA TRP A 218 -27.11 6.33 -17.38
C TRP A 218 -27.09 7.75 -16.82
N GLN A 219 -26.43 8.68 -17.53
CA GLN A 219 -26.41 10.09 -17.15
C GLN A 219 -27.82 10.70 -17.21
N ALA A 220 -28.65 10.33 -18.19
CA ALA A 220 -30.04 10.78 -18.24
C ALA A 220 -30.89 10.23 -17.07
N LEU A 221 -30.58 9.02 -16.59
CA LEU A 221 -31.30 8.38 -15.48
C LEU A 221 -30.88 8.88 -14.10
N THR A 222 -29.59 9.13 -13.87
CA THR A 222 -29.06 9.48 -12.54
C THR A 222 -28.64 10.93 -12.40
N GLY A 223 -28.45 11.65 -13.51
CA GLY A 223 -27.82 12.97 -13.55
C GLY A 223 -26.29 12.94 -13.36
N ALA A 224 -25.68 11.77 -13.17
CA ALA A 224 -24.25 11.65 -12.89
C ALA A 224 -23.40 11.61 -14.18
N PRO A 225 -22.21 12.24 -14.21
CA PRO A 225 -21.37 12.37 -15.40
C PRO A 225 -20.55 11.10 -15.67
N PHE A 226 -21.24 10.04 -16.08
CA PHE A 226 -20.65 8.70 -16.30
C PHE A 226 -19.74 8.59 -17.54
N GLY A 227 -19.73 9.60 -18.42
CA GLY A 227 -18.83 9.65 -19.58
C GLY A 227 -17.33 9.67 -19.21
N GLN A 228 -16.99 10.02 -17.97
CA GLN A 228 -15.61 10.00 -17.47
C GLN A 228 -15.04 8.59 -17.29
N LEU A 229 -15.89 7.56 -17.31
CA LEU A 229 -15.48 6.17 -17.19
C LEU A 229 -15.07 5.55 -18.53
N LYS A 230 -15.19 6.28 -19.65
CA LYS A 230 -14.69 5.80 -20.94
C LYS A 230 -13.17 5.59 -20.87
N LEU A 231 -12.71 4.50 -21.47
CA LEU A 231 -11.29 4.23 -21.58
C LEU A 231 -10.74 4.86 -22.85
N ASP A 232 -9.45 5.13 -22.84
CA ASP A 232 -8.74 5.49 -24.05
C ASP A 232 -8.71 4.30 -25.03
N ALA A 233 -8.94 4.56 -26.31
CA ALA A 233 -9.00 3.50 -27.32
C ALA A 233 -7.65 2.79 -27.52
N GLU A 234 -6.53 3.50 -27.35
CA GLU A 234 -5.19 2.91 -27.40
C GLU A 234 -4.97 2.00 -26.20
N LEU A 235 -5.42 2.41 -25.00
CA LEU A 235 -5.39 1.56 -23.81
C LEU A 235 -6.16 0.25 -24.02
N VAL A 236 -7.38 0.30 -24.57
CA VAL A 236 -8.17 -0.92 -24.85
C VAL A 236 -7.45 -1.80 -25.86
N LYS A 237 -6.94 -1.24 -26.95
CA LYS A 237 -6.18 -1.99 -27.96
C LYS A 237 -4.94 -2.64 -27.38
N ASN A 238 -4.19 -1.91 -26.55
CA ASN A 238 -2.99 -2.42 -25.90
C ASN A 238 -3.32 -3.54 -24.91
N ALA A 239 -4.39 -3.40 -24.12
CA ALA A 239 -4.87 -4.45 -23.22
C ALA A 239 -5.26 -5.73 -23.99
N VAL A 240 -6.05 -5.57 -25.06
CA VAL A 240 -6.48 -6.69 -25.91
C VAL A 240 -5.30 -7.34 -26.65
N ALA A 241 -4.34 -6.55 -27.13
CA ALA A 241 -3.12 -7.04 -27.77
C ALA A 241 -2.23 -7.81 -26.78
N ALA A 242 -2.18 -7.36 -25.52
CA ALA A 242 -1.55 -8.06 -24.42
C ALA A 242 -2.35 -9.29 -23.95
N GLY A 243 -3.50 -9.62 -24.56
CA GLY A 243 -4.29 -10.79 -24.22
C GLY A 243 -5.19 -10.62 -22.99
N VAL A 244 -5.39 -9.40 -22.50
CA VAL A 244 -6.38 -9.10 -21.47
C VAL A 244 -7.78 -9.16 -22.09
N ARG A 245 -8.63 -10.02 -21.54
CA ARG A 245 -10.02 -10.27 -21.98
C ARG A 245 -11.02 -9.86 -20.92
N THR A 246 -10.71 -10.11 -19.66
CA THR A 246 -11.52 -9.69 -18.53
C THR A 246 -10.67 -8.95 -17.50
N ALA A 247 -11.29 -7.99 -16.83
CA ALA A 247 -10.76 -7.38 -15.62
C ALA A 247 -11.87 -7.33 -14.58
N THR A 248 -11.60 -7.75 -13.35
CA THR A 248 -12.58 -7.67 -12.27
C THR A 248 -12.00 -6.79 -11.17
N VAL A 249 -12.79 -5.81 -10.72
CA VAL A 249 -12.53 -5.08 -9.48
C VAL A 249 -13.62 -5.49 -8.51
N ARG A 250 -13.23 -6.02 -7.35
CA ARG A 250 -14.17 -6.46 -6.31
C ARG A 250 -13.76 -5.84 -4.98
N THR A 251 -14.73 -5.49 -4.16
CA THR A 251 -14.51 -4.99 -2.81
C THR A 251 -15.29 -5.82 -1.82
N ASP A 252 -14.67 -6.16 -0.70
CA ASP A 252 -15.30 -6.86 0.42
C ASP A 252 -14.70 -6.45 1.78
N ALA A 253 -14.92 -7.31 2.76
CA ALA A 253 -14.39 -7.23 4.12
C ALA A 253 -12.86 -7.21 4.20
N GLU A 254 -12.16 -7.87 3.29
CA GLU A 254 -10.71 -7.98 3.26
C GLU A 254 -10.08 -6.76 2.59
N GLY A 255 -10.65 -6.30 1.46
CA GLY A 255 -10.06 -5.20 0.71
C GLY A 255 -10.62 -4.97 -0.69
N ILE A 256 -9.79 -4.34 -1.52
CA ILE A 256 -9.97 -4.27 -2.98
C ILE A 256 -9.19 -5.41 -3.63
N HIS A 257 -9.91 -6.24 -4.38
CA HIS A 257 -9.38 -7.30 -5.20
C HIS A 257 -9.39 -6.87 -6.66
N ILE A 258 -8.28 -7.08 -7.34
CA ILE A 258 -8.16 -6.87 -8.78
C ILE A 258 -7.79 -8.20 -9.40
N ALA A 259 -8.52 -8.60 -10.45
CA ALA A 259 -8.20 -9.77 -11.23
C ALA A 259 -8.12 -9.43 -12.72
N LEU A 260 -7.18 -10.02 -13.44
CA LEU A 260 -7.08 -9.95 -14.89
C LEU A 260 -7.17 -11.36 -15.45
N ASN A 261 -8.06 -11.60 -16.42
CA ASN A 261 -8.32 -12.95 -16.95
C ASN A 261 -8.61 -13.97 -15.82
N ASP A 262 -9.41 -13.55 -14.84
CA ASP A 262 -9.78 -14.31 -13.65
C ASP A 262 -8.61 -14.72 -12.72
N LYS A 263 -7.42 -14.18 -12.95
CA LYS A 263 -6.26 -14.31 -12.05
C LYS A 263 -6.22 -13.16 -11.08
N GLU A 264 -6.47 -13.43 -9.81
CA GLU A 264 -6.44 -12.42 -8.75
C GLU A 264 -5.00 -11.99 -8.44
N LEU A 265 -4.79 -10.68 -8.39
CA LEU A 265 -3.52 -10.03 -8.04
C LEU A 265 -3.46 -9.79 -6.53
N PRO A 266 -2.31 -9.34 -5.98
CA PRO A 266 -2.24 -8.88 -4.60
C PRO A 266 -3.35 -7.87 -4.25
N VAL A 267 -3.90 -8.03 -3.06
CA VAL A 267 -5.09 -7.33 -2.57
C VAL A 267 -4.68 -6.06 -1.87
N LEU A 268 -5.38 -4.95 -2.13
CA LEU A 268 -5.26 -3.77 -1.28
C LEU A 268 -6.16 -3.98 -0.06
N GLY A 269 -5.57 -4.47 1.04
CA GLY A 269 -6.26 -4.74 2.27
C GLY A 269 -6.68 -3.45 2.98
N TRP A 270 -7.82 -3.51 3.68
CA TRP A 270 -8.27 -2.40 4.52
C TRP A 270 -9.06 -2.79 5.77
N GLY A 271 -9.30 -4.09 6.00
CA GLY A 271 -10.32 -4.59 6.93
C GLY A 271 -10.14 -4.27 8.41
N GLU A 272 -9.06 -3.58 8.79
CA GLU A 272 -8.67 -3.28 10.17
C GLU A 272 -8.78 -1.77 10.50
N GLY A 273 -9.62 -1.03 9.77
CA GLY A 273 -9.79 0.43 9.94
C GLY A 273 -8.74 1.26 9.19
N GLU A 274 -7.92 0.60 8.37
CA GLU A 274 -6.85 1.21 7.58
C GLU A 274 -7.37 2.30 6.63
N LEU A 275 -8.53 2.09 5.99
CA LEU A 275 -9.17 3.10 5.13
C LEU A 275 -9.53 4.38 5.89
N LEU A 276 -10.04 4.25 7.12
CA LEU A 276 -10.41 5.39 7.93
C LEU A 276 -9.16 6.19 8.36
N ASN A 277 -8.08 5.49 8.70
CA ASN A 277 -6.80 6.13 8.99
C ASN A 277 -6.25 6.89 7.78
N LEU A 278 -6.37 6.33 6.58
CA LEU A 278 -5.97 7.01 5.34
C LEU A 278 -6.75 8.30 5.11
N VAL A 279 -8.07 8.27 5.29
CA VAL A 279 -8.89 9.49 5.07
C VAL A 279 -8.67 10.52 6.16
N LYS A 280 -8.51 10.10 7.42
CA LYS A 280 -8.12 11.01 8.52
C LYS A 280 -6.78 11.67 8.23
N LEU A 281 -5.80 10.89 7.77
CA LEU A 281 -4.50 11.43 7.35
C LEU A 281 -4.64 12.46 6.23
N ALA A 282 -5.44 12.17 5.20
CA ALA A 282 -5.68 13.10 4.09
C ALA A 282 -6.42 14.38 4.52
N ALA A 283 -7.34 14.26 5.49
CA ALA A 283 -8.04 15.37 6.12
C ALA A 283 -7.07 16.28 6.90
N ASP A 284 -6.25 15.67 7.77
CA ASP A 284 -5.27 16.35 8.61
C ASP A 284 -4.18 17.03 7.76
N ALA A 285 -3.83 16.43 6.62
CA ALA A 285 -2.88 16.99 5.65
C ALA A 285 -3.48 18.09 4.75
N GLY A 286 -4.73 18.49 4.93
CA GLY A 286 -5.35 19.56 4.13
C GLY A 286 -5.72 19.16 2.69
N MET A 287 -5.49 17.90 2.30
CA MET A 287 -5.62 17.45 0.90
C MET A 287 -7.08 17.44 0.44
N LEU A 288 -8.02 17.15 1.34
CA LEU A 288 -9.44 17.13 1.03
C LEU A 288 -10.00 18.54 0.79
N GLN A 289 -9.60 19.51 1.61
CA GLN A 289 -10.00 20.91 1.44
C GLN A 289 -9.44 21.48 0.14
N GLY A 290 -8.21 21.11 -0.25
CA GLY A 290 -7.63 21.48 -1.54
C GLY A 290 -8.42 20.98 -2.75
N ALA A 291 -9.16 19.88 -2.61
CA ALA A 291 -10.05 19.34 -3.62
C ALA A 291 -11.49 19.89 -3.52
N GLY A 292 -11.76 20.86 -2.64
CA GLY A 292 -13.09 21.42 -2.40
C GLY A 292 -14.03 20.49 -1.63
N MET A 293 -13.49 19.48 -0.95
CA MET A 293 -14.26 18.54 -0.14
C MET A 293 -14.27 18.97 1.34
N ASP A 294 -15.43 18.84 1.99
CA ASP A 294 -15.56 19.01 3.44
C ASP A 294 -15.02 17.74 4.13
N ALA A 295 -13.87 17.88 4.77
CA ALA A 295 -13.17 16.77 5.41
C ALA A 295 -13.97 16.13 6.55
N ASP A 296 -14.61 16.96 7.40
CA ASP A 296 -15.41 16.47 8.52
C ASP A 296 -16.65 15.72 8.02
N ALA A 297 -17.30 16.26 6.99
CA ALA A 297 -18.43 15.59 6.36
C ALA A 297 -18.03 14.27 5.70
N LEU A 298 -16.88 14.21 5.02
CA LEU A 298 -16.39 12.99 4.38
C LEU A 298 -16.00 11.92 5.41
N VAL A 299 -15.27 12.30 6.46
CA VAL A 299 -14.90 11.38 7.54
C VAL A 299 -16.16 10.84 8.22
N GLY A 300 -17.12 11.70 8.56
CA GLY A 300 -18.39 11.26 9.16
C GLY A 300 -19.21 10.35 8.24
N LEU A 301 -19.22 10.64 6.93
CA LEU A 301 -19.87 9.78 5.94
C LEU A 301 -19.21 8.41 5.86
N LEU A 302 -17.88 8.36 5.83
CA LEU A 302 -17.14 7.11 5.78
C LEU A 302 -17.29 6.33 7.07
N GLU A 303 -17.24 6.96 8.25
CA GLU A 303 -17.50 6.25 9.51
C GLU A 303 -18.89 5.62 9.54
N ALA A 304 -19.89 6.24 8.90
CA ALA A 304 -21.23 5.70 8.78
C ALA A 304 -21.36 4.59 7.71
N LEU A 305 -20.69 4.75 6.56
CA LEU A 305 -20.84 3.85 5.41
C LEU A 305 -19.82 2.70 5.38
N LEU A 306 -18.64 2.89 5.95
CA LEU A 306 -17.56 1.92 5.89
C LEU A 306 -17.99 0.55 6.43
N PRO A 307 -18.69 0.44 7.59
CA PRO A 307 -19.22 -0.85 8.03
C PRO A 307 -20.18 -1.52 7.03
N VAL A 308 -20.95 -0.73 6.27
CA VAL A 308 -21.85 -1.24 5.23
C VAL A 308 -21.07 -1.69 3.99
N ILE A 309 -20.08 -0.90 3.56
CA ILE A 309 -19.20 -1.23 2.42
C ILE A 309 -18.42 -2.51 2.73
N GLU A 310 -17.88 -2.61 3.93
CA GLU A 310 -17.09 -3.75 4.38
C GLU A 310 -17.88 -5.06 4.51
N VAL A 311 -19.20 -5.00 4.72
CA VAL A 311 -20.06 -6.20 4.67
C VAL A 311 -20.66 -6.45 3.29
N SER A 312 -20.44 -5.56 2.33
CA SER A 312 -20.97 -5.70 0.97
C SER A 312 -19.97 -6.40 0.07
N ASP A 313 -20.43 -7.33 -0.75
CA ASP A 313 -19.64 -7.88 -1.87
C ASP A 313 -20.03 -7.14 -3.14
N VAL A 314 -19.20 -6.18 -3.55
CA VAL A 314 -19.40 -5.41 -4.78
C VAL A 314 -18.38 -5.85 -5.80
N SER A 315 -18.83 -6.27 -6.98
CA SER A 315 -17.96 -6.71 -8.06
C SER A 315 -18.33 -6.00 -9.36
N ILE A 316 -17.34 -5.35 -9.97
CA ILE A 316 -17.38 -4.81 -11.32
C ILE A 316 -16.61 -5.78 -12.21
N HIS A 317 -17.32 -6.44 -13.12
CA HIS A 317 -16.72 -7.36 -14.08
C HIS A 317 -16.67 -6.70 -15.45
N VAL A 318 -15.46 -6.40 -15.91
CA VAL A 318 -15.17 -5.76 -17.18
C VAL A 318 -14.83 -6.80 -18.23
N THR A 319 -15.47 -6.72 -19.38
CA THR A 319 -15.17 -7.52 -20.56
C THR A 319 -14.64 -6.63 -21.68
N PHE A 320 -13.47 -6.99 -22.22
CA PHE A 320 -12.86 -6.35 -23.37
C PHE A 320 -13.25 -7.07 -24.67
N PRO A 321 -13.23 -6.37 -25.82
CA PRO A 321 -13.62 -6.97 -27.08
C PRO A 321 -12.66 -8.10 -27.50
N ALA A 322 -13.21 -9.09 -28.22
CA ALA A 322 -12.39 -10.11 -28.87
C ALA A 322 -11.50 -9.48 -29.97
N GLN A 323 -10.34 -10.09 -30.25
CA GLN A 323 -9.51 -9.69 -31.40
C GLN A 323 -10.18 -10.15 -32.70
#